data_AF-A0A9R0UAU1-F1
#
_entry.id   AF-A0A9R0UAU1-F1
#
_cell.length_a   1.000
_cell.length_b   1.000
_cell.length_c   1.000
_cell.angle_alpha   90.00
_cell.angle_beta   90.00
_cell.angle_gamma   90.00
#
_symmetry.space_group_name_H-M   'P 1'
#
loop_
_entity.id
_entity.type
_entity.pdbx_description
1 polymer ?
#
loop_
_entity_poly.entity_id
_entity_poly.type
_entity_poly.pdbx_seq_one_letter_code
_entity_poly.pdbx_strand_id
1 'polypeptide(L)' 'MTTEAAFASRYDLRVKLVRDVLKENTKLSDTACRALAVQLLHTMDTIPEQLR' A
#
# COMPACT_ATOMS: atom_id res chain seq x y z
N MET A 1 24.51 -12.87 -15.46
CA MET A 1 23.06 -13.05 -15.34
C MET A 1 22.47 -11.71 -14.97
N THR A 2 21.74 -11.07 -15.89
CA THR A 2 21.14 -9.76 -15.66
C THR A 2 19.85 -10.01 -14.88
N THR A 3 19.87 -9.74 -13.58
CA THR A 3 18.67 -9.82 -12.75
C THR A 3 17.74 -8.71 -13.21
N GLU A 4 16.65 -9.04 -13.89
CA GLU A 4 15.55 -8.10 -14.14
C GLU A 4 14.96 -7.71 -12.79
N ALA A 5 15.53 -6.67 -12.18
CA ALA A 5 14.95 -6.08 -10.99
C ALA A 5 13.59 -5.52 -11.41
N ALA A 6 12.52 -6.23 -11.06
CA ALA A 6 11.16 -5.73 -11.22
C ALA A 6 11.11 -4.34 -10.60
N PHE A 7 10.99 -3.31 -11.43
CA PHE A 7 10.95 -1.93 -10.98
C PHE A 7 9.67 -1.72 -10.19
N ALA A 8 9.73 -1.92 -8.87
CA ALA A 8 8.64 -1.65 -7.97
C ALA A 8 8.70 -0.17 -7.58
N SER A 9 7.66 0.58 -7.92
CA SER A 9 7.55 1.97 -7.45
C SER A 9 7.54 1.99 -5.92
N ARG A 10 8.08 3.07 -5.33
CA ARG A 10 7.95 3.30 -3.88
C ARG A 10 6.47 3.29 -3.44
N TYR A 11 5.58 3.73 -4.31
CA TYR A 11 4.14 3.64 -4.10
C TYR A 11 3.67 2.19 -3.99
N ASP A 12 4.09 1.32 -4.91
CA ASP A 12 3.73 -0.10 -4.89
C ASP A 12 4.27 -0.82 -3.65
N LEU A 13 5.47 -0.45 -3.21
CA LEU A 13 6.04 -0.95 -1.95
C LEU A 13 5.20 -0.53 -0.74
N ARG A 14 4.77 0.74 -0.67
CA ARG A 14 3.87 1.22 0.41
C ARG A 14 2.54 0.47 0.40
N VAL A 15 1.92 0.31 -0.78
CA VAL A 15 0.66 -0.43 -0.94
C VAL A 15 0.83 -1.88 -0.47
N LYS A 16 1.94 -2.53 -0.83
CA LYS A 16 2.23 -3.91 -0.42
C LYS A 16 2.31 -4.02 1.10
N LEU A 17 3.08 -3.16 1.77
CA LEU A 17 3.23 -3.17 3.22
C LEU A 17 1.88 -3.01 3.94
N VAL A 18 1.08 -2.02 3.53
CA VAL A 18 -0.23 -1.78 4.13
C VAL A 18 -1.19 -2.95 3.86
N ARG A 19 -1.19 -3.50 2.64
CA ARG A 19 -2.00 -4.67 2.30
C ARG A 19 -1.63 -5.88 3.15
N ASP A 20 -0.34 -6.14 3.34
CA ASP A 20 0.13 -7.30 4.09
C ASP A 20 -0.31 -7.20 5.56
N VAL A 21 -0.23 -6.02 6.19
CA VAL A 21 -0.80 -5.75 7.52
C VAL A 21 -2.31 -5.95 7.55
N LEU A 22 -3.05 -5.43 6.56
CA LEU A 22 -4.50 -5.60 6.48
C LEU A 22 -4.89 -7.08 6.34
N LYS A 23 -4.12 -7.87 5.60
CA LYS A 23 -4.37 -9.30 5.40
C LYS A 23 -4.13 -10.11 6.68
N GLU A 24 -3.15 -9.73 7.49
CA GLU A 24 -2.88 -10.36 8.78
C GLU A 24 -3.97 -10.06 9.83
N ASN A 25 -4.57 -8.87 9.76
CA ASN A 25 -5.50 -8.37 10.78
C ASN A 25 -6.98 -8.43 10.38
N THR A 26 -7.30 -8.78 9.13
CA THR A 26 -8.67 -8.83 8.63
C THR A 26 -8.95 -10.15 7.92
N LYS A 27 -10.22 -10.54 7.81
CA LYS A 27 -10.67 -11.71 7.03
C LYS A 27 -10.99 -11.36 5.57
N LEU A 28 -10.44 -10.26 5.07
CA LEU A 28 -10.73 -9.77 3.72
C LEU A 28 -9.95 -10.56 2.67
N SER A 29 -10.48 -10.59 1.44
CA SER A 29 -9.75 -11.13 0.30
C SER A 29 -8.53 -10.27 -0.02
N ASP A 30 -7.52 -10.86 -0.68
CA ASP A 30 -6.30 -10.13 -1.09
C ASP A 30 -6.60 -8.88 -1.94
N THR A 31 -7.61 -8.99 -2.82
CA THR A 31 -8.10 -7.89 -3.64
C THR A 31 -8.74 -6.78 -2.82
N ALA A 32 -9.53 -7.12 -1.80
CA ALA A 32 -10.13 -6.15 -0.89
C ALA A 32 -9.07 -5.47 -0.01
N CYS A 33 -8.10 -6.22 0.51
CA CYS A 33 -6.97 -5.65 1.25
C CYS A 33 -6.16 -4.68 0.38
N ARG A 34 -5.93 -5.01 -0.89
CA ARG A 34 -5.21 -4.14 -1.82
C ARG A 34 -5.98 -2.85 -2.11
N ALA A 35 -7.30 -2.96 -2.37
CA ALA A 35 -8.15 -1.80 -2.62
C ALA A 35 -8.16 -0.85 -1.41
N LEU A 36 -8.30 -1.40 -0.20
CA LEU A 36 -8.24 -0.62 1.03
C LEU A 36 -6.87 0.01 1.27
N ALA A 37 -5.77 -0.71 0.99
CA ALA A 37 -4.43 -0.16 1.11
C ALA A 37 -4.20 1.05 0.19
N VAL A 38 -4.66 0.97 -1.06
CA VAL A 38 -4.61 2.08 -2.02
C VAL A 38 -5.44 3.26 -1.52
N GLN A 39 -6.68 3.01 -1.07
CA GLN A 39 -7.57 4.05 -0.58
C GLN A 39 -7.00 4.75 0.67
N LEU A 40 -6.48 3.99 1.64
CA LEU A 40 -5.89 4.52 2.86
C LEU A 40 -4.68 5.42 2.55
N LEU A 41 -3.76 4.95 1.70
CA LEU A 41 -2.59 5.72 1.31
C LEU A 41 -2.97 6.98 0.56
N HIS A 42 -3.94 6.90 -0.36
CA HIS A 42 -4.46 8.07 -1.04
C HIS A 42 -5.06 9.07 -0.04
N THR A 43 -5.88 8.61 0.91
CA THR A 43 -6.43 9.48 1.96
C THR A 43 -5.31 10.14 2.77
N MET A 44 -4.31 9.39 3.21
CA MET A 44 -3.15 9.94 3.94
C MET A 44 -2.37 10.98 3.12
N ASP A 45 -2.15 10.72 1.84
CA ASP A 45 -1.46 11.66 0.95
C ASP A 45 -2.33 12.92 0.64
N THR A 46 -3.66 12.82 0.74
CA THR A 46 -4.60 13.96 0.56
C THR A 46 -4.90 14.74 1.84
N ILE A 47 -4.59 14.19 3.02
CA ILE A 47 -4.73 14.95 4.27
C ILE A 47 -3.65 16.02 4.23
N PRO A 48 -4.01 17.32 4.19
CA PRO A 48 -3.01 18.37 4.32
C PRO A 48 -2.30 18.15 5.65
N GLU A 49 -0.97 18.02 5.61
CA GLU A 49 -0.15 18.03 6.81
C GLU A 49 -0.63 19.21 7.65
N GLN A 50 -1.16 18.96 8.84
CA GLN A 50 -1.34 20.03 9.81
C GLN A 50 0.08 20.44 10.20
N LEU A 51 0.64 21.37 9.44
CA LEU A 51 1.79 22.18 9.81
C LEU A 51 1.48 22.73 11.21
N ARG A 52 2.06 22.10 12.22
CA ARG A 52 2.19 22.65 13.56
C ARG A 52 3.43 23.54 13.60
#